data_AF-A0A7C2V1V9-F1
#
_entry.id   AF-A0A7C2V1V9-F1
#
_cell.length_a   1.000
_cell.length_b   1.000
_cell.length_c   1.000
_cell.angle_alpha   90.00
_cell.angle_beta   90.00
_cell.angle_gamma   90.00
#
_symmetry.space_group_name_H-M   'P 1'
#
loop_
_entity.id
_entity.type
_entity.pdbx_description
1 polymer ?
#
loop_
_entity_poly.entity_id
_entity_poly.type
_entity_poly.pdbx_seq_one_letter_code
_entity_poly.pdbx_strand_id
1 'polypeptide(L)'
;MLEAVANKIPDIIREHDVWVKALFTVSDQAAVNVVRRLGGKGGMRVYLLWNLPRQAFVEVINEVAELTGAKDVNSELLWNLFGGNMREFETLVGYGWDYRRWIERQAIMRVIDTFRTYQEEQGLSGINDVLARLIEKGKAAASSYGLGEFTGQPDAVEGFFNLLRENTMIYLGLPGLEALSEIPSEPWIGKYFAYQIPAYYW
;
A
#
# COMPACT_ATOMS: atom_id res chain seq x y z
N MET A 1 12.76 7.74 -14.57
CA MET A 1 14.09 7.77 -13.93
C MET A 1 14.60 6.36 -13.64
N LEU A 2 13.92 5.54 -12.83
CA LEU A 2 14.36 4.17 -12.52
C LEU A 2 14.62 3.30 -13.76
N GLU A 3 13.71 3.31 -14.73
CA GLU A 3 13.85 2.54 -15.96
C GLU A 3 15.12 2.92 -16.74
N ALA A 4 15.45 4.21 -16.80
CA ALA A 4 16.67 4.68 -17.47
C ALA A 4 17.93 4.19 -16.73
N VAL A 5 17.92 4.19 -15.40
CA VAL A 5 19.03 3.66 -14.59
C VAL A 5 19.15 2.14 -14.74
N ALA A 6 18.03 1.41 -14.63
CA ALA A 6 18.00 -0.04 -14.79
C ALA A 6 18.47 -0.49 -16.18
N ASN A 7 18.12 0.26 -17.24
CA ASN A 7 18.59 -0.02 -18.59
C ASN A 7 20.07 0.32 -18.81
N LYS A 8 20.65 1.24 -18.03
CA LYS A 8 22.07 1.62 -18.17
C LYS A 8 23.03 0.69 -17.43
N ILE A 9 22.56 0.00 -16.39
CA ILE A 9 23.39 -0.96 -15.63
C ILE A 9 23.99 -2.08 -16.52
N PRO A 10 23.24 -2.73 -17.44
CA PRO A 10 23.81 -3.70 -18.36
C PRO A 10 24.94 -3.14 -19.23
N ASP A 11 24.85 -1.87 -19.65
CA ASP A 11 25.91 -1.23 -20.43
C ASP A 11 27.18 -1.08 -19.59
N ILE A 12 27.05 -0.60 -18.35
CA ILE A 12 28.19 -0.43 -17.43
C ILE A 12 28.89 -1.76 -17.16
N ILE A 13 28.12 -2.83 -16.93
CA ILE A 13 28.65 -4.18 -16.72
C ILE A 13 29.49 -4.63 -17.92
N ARG A 14 29.01 -4.39 -19.14
CA ARG A 14 29.72 -4.78 -20.38
C ARG A 14 30.93 -3.88 -20.67
N GLU A 15 30.78 -2.56 -20.52
CA GLU A 15 31.82 -1.58 -20.84
C GLU A 15 33.04 -1.72 -19.92
N HIS A 16 32.83 -2.08 -18.65
CA HIS A 16 33.87 -2.11 -17.65
C HIS A 16 34.26 -3.52 -17.17
N ASP A 17 33.61 -4.57 -17.67
CA ASP A 17 33.82 -5.97 -17.24
C ASP A 17 33.74 -6.14 -15.71
N VAL A 18 32.71 -5.52 -15.11
CA VAL A 18 32.48 -5.51 -13.65
C VAL A 18 31.17 -6.19 -13.29
N TRP A 19 31.15 -6.88 -12.15
CA TRP A 19 29.90 -7.39 -11.58
C TRP A 19 29.23 -6.31 -10.72
N VAL A 20 28.00 -5.92 -11.06
CA VAL A 20 27.21 -4.95 -10.30
C VAL A 20 25.94 -5.62 -9.76
N LYS A 21 25.65 -5.44 -8.47
CA LYS A 21 24.32 -5.67 -7.88
C LYS A 21 23.74 -4.32 -7.50
N ALA A 22 22.56 -3.99 -8.02
CA ALA A 22 21.84 -2.77 -7.68
C ALA A 22 20.57 -3.11 -6.91
N LEU A 23 20.32 -2.37 -5.84
CA LEU A 23 19.06 -2.41 -5.09
C LEU A 23 18.32 -1.11 -5.34
N PHE A 24 17.03 -1.21 -5.65
CA PHE A 24 16.17 -0.06 -5.86
C PHE A 24 14.93 -0.17 -4.97
N THR A 25 14.61 0.92 -4.29
CA THR A 25 13.35 1.06 -3.55
C THR A 25 12.40 1.94 -4.36
N VAL A 26 11.17 1.49 -4.57
CA VAL A 26 10.17 2.19 -5.39
C VAL A 26 8.78 2.10 -4.77
N SER A 27 7.87 2.99 -5.20
CA SER A 27 6.45 2.85 -4.87
C SER A 27 5.80 1.67 -5.61
N ASP A 28 4.64 1.21 -5.11
CA ASP A 28 3.95 0.04 -5.63
C ASP A 28 3.58 0.17 -7.11
N GLN A 29 3.02 1.31 -7.51
CA GLN A 29 2.68 1.56 -8.91
C GLN A 29 3.92 1.58 -9.81
N ALA A 30 5.04 2.10 -9.32
CA ALA A 30 6.30 2.09 -10.06
C ALA A 30 6.86 0.67 -10.18
N ALA A 31 6.77 -0.15 -9.13
CA ALA A 31 7.14 -1.57 -9.17
C ALA A 31 6.33 -2.33 -10.24
N VAL A 32 5.00 -2.16 -10.26
CA VAL A 32 4.12 -2.76 -11.29
C VAL A 32 4.58 -2.37 -12.69
N ASN A 33 4.82 -1.09 -12.93
CA ASN A 33 5.21 -0.59 -14.25
C ASN A 33 6.56 -1.17 -14.70
N VAL A 34 7.52 -1.26 -13.78
CA VAL A 34 8.87 -1.77 -14.05
C VAL A 34 8.83 -3.27 -14.31
N VAL A 35 8.10 -4.04 -13.50
CA VAL A 35 7.96 -5.49 -13.67
C VAL A 35 7.23 -5.83 -14.97
N ARG A 36 6.13 -5.15 -15.30
CA ARG A 36 5.41 -5.40 -16.56
C ARG A 36 6.28 -5.12 -17.79
N ARG A 37 7.18 -4.14 -17.72
CA ARG A 37 8.06 -3.76 -18.86
C ARG A 37 9.34 -4.59 -18.94
N LEU A 38 9.93 -4.96 -17.81
CA LEU A 38 11.27 -5.55 -17.75
C LEU A 38 11.29 -7.00 -17.25
N GLY A 39 10.21 -7.49 -16.64
CA GLY A 39 10.16 -8.82 -16.00
C GLY A 39 10.45 -9.99 -16.95
N GLY A 40 10.17 -9.83 -18.25
CA GLY A 40 10.49 -10.85 -19.26
C GLY A 40 11.96 -10.92 -19.67
N LYS A 41 12.82 -9.98 -19.26
CA LYS A 41 14.21 -9.87 -19.75
C LYS A 41 15.23 -10.65 -18.91
N GLY A 42 14.82 -11.23 -17.77
CA GLY A 42 15.69 -11.95 -16.85
C GLY A 42 16.67 -11.02 -16.12
N GLY A 43 16.92 -11.28 -14.84
CA GLY A 43 17.95 -10.57 -14.05
C GLY A 43 17.44 -9.56 -13.02
N MET A 44 16.14 -9.25 -12.98
CA MET A 44 15.52 -8.45 -11.93
C MET A 44 14.68 -9.34 -11.02
N ARG A 45 14.93 -9.30 -9.72
CA ARG A 45 14.07 -9.90 -8.70
C ARG A 45 13.29 -8.81 -7.98
N VAL A 46 12.04 -9.10 -7.67
CA VAL A 46 11.15 -8.17 -6.99
C VAL A 46 10.99 -8.67 -5.57
N TYR A 47 11.30 -7.79 -4.63
CA TYR A 47 11.17 -8.08 -3.22
C TYR A 47 10.13 -7.16 -2.62
N LEU A 48 9.21 -7.72 -1.82
CA LEU A 48 8.27 -6.95 -1.01
C LEU A 48 8.76 -6.92 0.43
N LEU A 49 9.03 -5.72 0.95
CA LEU A 49 9.17 -5.51 2.38
C LEU A 49 7.84 -4.96 2.89
N TRP A 50 7.13 -5.77 3.69
CA TRP A 50 5.89 -5.37 4.33
C TRP A 50 6.16 -4.42 5.49
N ASN A 51 5.08 -3.84 6.02
CA ASN A 51 5.08 -3.10 7.28
C ASN A 51 5.61 -3.95 8.46
N LEU A 52 5.93 -3.30 9.58
CA LEU A 52 6.41 -4.02 10.77
C LEU A 52 5.41 -5.09 11.21
N PRO A 53 5.87 -6.28 11.64
CA PRO A 53 5.00 -7.26 12.30
C PRO A 53 4.39 -6.70 13.59
N ARG A 54 3.22 -7.22 13.97
CA ARG A 54 2.42 -6.74 15.11
C ARG A 54 3.22 -6.56 16.40
N GLN A 55 4.00 -7.57 16.77
CA GLN A 55 4.78 -7.54 18.00
C GLN A 55 5.84 -6.42 17.97
N ALA A 56 6.64 -6.36 16.90
CA ALA A 56 7.67 -5.33 16.74
C ALA A 56 7.07 -3.92 16.68
N PHE A 57 5.91 -3.76 16.03
CA PHE A 57 5.19 -2.49 16.02
C PHE A 57 4.78 -2.08 17.44
N VAL A 58 4.12 -2.96 18.19
CA VAL A 58 3.67 -2.66 19.57
C VAL A 58 4.85 -2.28 20.47
N GLU A 59 5.98 -2.99 20.36
CA GLU A 59 7.21 -2.68 21.10
C GLU A 59 7.70 -1.25 20.80
N VAL A 60 7.79 -0.88 19.53
CA VAL A 60 8.20 0.47 19.10
C VAL A 60 7.23 1.56 19.57
N ILE A 61 5.92 1.31 19.47
CA ILE A 61 4.91 2.29 19.92
C ILE A 61 5.05 2.55 21.43
N ASN A 62 5.23 1.50 22.23
CA ASN A 62 5.38 1.63 23.67
C ASN A 62 6.66 2.40 24.02
N GLU A 63 7.78 2.09 23.39
CA GLU A 63 9.05 2.79 23.60
C GLU A 63 8.92 4.29 23.26
N VAL A 64 8.32 4.61 22.11
CA VAL A 64 8.15 6.02 21.69
C VAL A 64 7.14 6.75 22.59
N ALA A 65 6.10 6.08 23.08
CA ALA A 65 5.17 6.65 24.04
C ALA A 65 5.87 7.04 25.34
N GLU A 66 6.74 6.18 25.87
CA GLU A 66 7.56 6.45 27.05
C GLU A 66 8.51 7.64 26.82
N LEU A 67 9.22 7.65 25.68
CA LEU A 67 10.17 8.72 25.34
C LEU A 67 9.50 10.09 25.15
N THR A 68 8.27 10.11 24.66
CA THR A 68 7.51 11.34 24.40
C THR A 68 6.62 11.77 25.57
N GLY A 69 6.50 10.93 26.61
CA GLY A 69 5.59 11.15 27.74
C GLY A 69 4.11 11.06 27.35
N ALA A 70 3.78 10.38 26.25
CA ALA A 70 2.42 10.16 25.82
C ALA A 70 1.65 9.30 26.84
N LYS A 71 0.40 9.66 27.10
CA LYS A 71 -0.47 8.95 28.05
C LYS A 71 -1.61 8.28 27.32
N ASP A 72 -2.12 7.20 27.90
CA ASP A 72 -3.30 6.48 27.42
C ASP A 72 -3.16 5.97 25.96
N VAL A 73 -1.93 5.64 25.55
CA VAL A 73 -1.64 5.08 24.24
C VAL A 73 -2.14 3.64 24.18
N ASN A 74 -3.03 3.35 23.24
CA ASN A 74 -3.50 2.01 22.95
C ASN A 74 -2.80 1.47 21.69
N SER A 75 -1.66 0.83 21.88
CA SER A 75 -0.82 0.29 20.80
C SER A 75 -1.56 -0.75 19.93
N GLU A 76 -2.50 -1.47 20.52
CA GLU A 76 -3.33 -2.44 19.80
C GLU A 76 -4.36 -1.78 18.89
N LEU A 77 -4.97 -0.68 19.33
CA LEU A 77 -5.80 0.15 18.46
C LEU A 77 -4.96 0.74 17.32
N LEU A 78 -3.76 1.23 17.60
CA LEU A 78 -2.87 1.78 16.56
C LEU A 78 -2.44 0.71 15.56
N TRP A 79 -2.22 -0.53 15.99
CA TRP A 79 -2.00 -1.65 15.08
C TRP A 79 -3.22 -1.86 14.17
N ASN A 80 -4.43 -1.87 14.74
CA ASN A 80 -5.67 -2.03 13.98
C ASN A 80 -6.00 -0.86 13.04
N LEU A 81 -5.30 0.27 13.16
CA LEU A 81 -5.43 1.42 12.25
C LEU A 81 -4.31 1.43 11.20
N PHE A 82 -3.07 1.14 11.59
CA PHE A 82 -1.88 1.33 10.76
C PHE A 82 -1.32 0.05 10.16
N GLY A 83 -1.58 -1.11 10.77
CA GLY A 83 -1.08 -2.42 10.31
C GLY A 83 0.44 -2.45 10.18
N GLY A 84 1.13 -1.80 11.13
CA GLY A 84 2.59 -1.74 11.17
C GLY A 84 3.23 -0.60 10.38
N ASN A 85 2.41 0.26 9.75
CA ASN A 85 2.91 1.35 8.92
C ASN A 85 3.52 2.47 9.76
N MET A 86 4.85 2.52 9.78
CA MET A 86 5.59 3.50 10.59
C MET A 86 5.47 4.94 10.08
N ARG A 87 5.15 5.15 8.79
CA ARG A 87 4.90 6.50 8.25
C ARG A 87 3.62 7.09 8.81
N GLU A 88 2.57 6.28 8.94
CA GLU A 88 1.32 6.73 9.55
C GLU A 88 1.50 6.98 11.05
N PHE A 89 2.31 6.17 11.73
CA PHE A 89 2.67 6.44 13.11
C PHE A 89 3.45 7.76 13.29
N GLU A 90 4.46 8.02 12.46
CA GLU A 90 5.17 9.31 12.46
C GLU A 90 4.20 10.49 12.28
N THR A 91 3.25 10.33 11.35
CA THR A 91 2.20 11.33 11.12
C THR A 91 1.33 11.52 12.37
N LEU A 92 0.93 10.44 13.05
CA LEU A 92 0.18 10.50 14.31
C LEU A 92 0.94 11.26 15.41
N VAL A 93 2.25 11.05 15.53
CA VAL A 93 3.08 11.80 16.50
C VAL A 93 3.01 13.29 16.20
N GLY A 94 3.00 13.68 14.91
CA GLY A 94 2.75 15.07 14.48
C GLY A 94 1.37 15.63 14.86
N TYR A 95 0.37 14.76 15.05
CA TYR A 95 -0.94 15.10 15.61
C TYR A 95 -0.98 15.05 17.15
N GLY A 96 0.17 14.86 17.82
CA GLY A 96 0.24 14.80 19.27
C GLY A 96 -0.47 13.58 19.84
N TRP A 97 -0.37 12.42 19.16
CA TRP A 97 -1.02 11.16 19.54
C TRP A 97 -2.56 11.14 19.44
N ASP A 98 -3.18 12.18 18.86
CA ASP A 98 -4.61 12.22 18.60
C ASP A 98 -4.98 11.40 17.36
N TYR A 99 -5.30 10.12 17.57
CA TYR A 99 -5.68 9.21 16.50
C TYR A 99 -7.01 9.60 15.85
N ARG A 100 -7.93 10.28 16.55
CA ARG A 100 -9.20 10.73 15.94
C ARG A 100 -8.92 11.81 14.92
N ARG A 101 -8.10 12.78 15.29
CA ARG A 101 -7.66 13.83 14.37
C ARG A 101 -6.87 13.27 13.19
N TRP A 102 -6.01 12.27 13.42
CA TRP A 102 -5.34 11.56 12.33
C TRP A 102 -6.34 10.86 11.40
N ILE A 103 -7.35 10.14 11.92
CA ILE A 103 -8.39 9.49 11.09
C ILE A 103 -9.09 10.52 10.21
N GLU A 104 -9.60 11.60 10.83
CA GLU A 104 -10.38 12.63 10.14
C GLU A 104 -9.58 13.41 9.09
N ARG A 105 -8.34 13.77 9.43
CA ARG A 105 -7.54 14.72 8.63
C ARG A 105 -6.54 14.05 7.70
N GLN A 106 -6.16 12.81 7.99
CA GLN A 106 -5.19 12.06 7.20
C GLN A 106 -5.84 10.88 6.49
N ALA A 107 -6.37 9.91 7.24
CA ALA A 107 -6.80 8.64 6.66
C ALA A 107 -8.00 8.81 5.71
N ILE A 108 -9.08 9.43 6.21
CA ILE A 108 -10.29 9.69 5.43
C ILE A 108 -9.99 10.63 4.26
N MET A 109 -9.22 11.70 4.52
CA MET A 109 -8.88 12.67 3.48
C MET A 109 -8.06 12.04 2.35
N ARG A 110 -7.13 11.11 2.63
CA ARG A 110 -6.37 10.42 1.58
C ARG A 110 -7.27 9.59 0.67
N VAL A 111 -8.26 8.88 1.22
CA VAL A 111 -9.23 8.11 0.43
C VAL A 111 -10.12 9.05 -0.39
N ILE A 112 -10.61 10.13 0.21
CA ILE A 112 -11.41 11.15 -0.48
C ILE A 112 -10.62 11.76 -1.64
N ASP A 113 -9.37 12.15 -1.41
CA ASP A 113 -8.53 12.77 -2.43
C ASP A 113 -8.21 11.78 -3.55
N THR A 114 -7.97 10.51 -3.23
CA THR A 114 -7.84 9.43 -4.22
C THR A 114 -9.06 9.35 -5.14
N PHE A 115 -10.27 9.37 -4.56
CA PHE A 115 -11.50 9.33 -5.32
C PHE A 115 -11.79 10.63 -6.08
N ARG A 116 -11.41 11.79 -5.55
CA ARG A 116 -11.50 13.07 -6.27
C ARG A 116 -10.62 13.07 -7.50
N THR A 117 -9.37 12.63 -7.38
CA THR A 117 -8.47 12.55 -8.54
C THR A 117 -9.03 11.61 -9.61
N TYR A 118 -9.57 10.45 -9.21
CA TYR A 118 -10.25 9.57 -10.16
C TYR A 118 -11.50 10.20 -10.77
N GLN A 119 -12.32 10.87 -9.97
CA GLN A 119 -13.52 11.58 -10.43
C GLN A 119 -13.18 12.61 -11.51
N GLU A 120 -12.17 13.44 -11.27
CA GLU A 120 -11.71 14.47 -12.21
C GLU A 120 -11.20 13.85 -13.51
N GLU A 121 -10.38 12.80 -13.43
CA GLU A 121 -9.83 12.11 -14.61
C GLU A 121 -10.89 11.41 -15.46
N GLN A 122 -11.97 10.93 -14.84
CA GLN A 122 -13.07 10.25 -15.51
C GLN A 122 -14.22 11.18 -15.87
N GLY A 123 -14.14 12.48 -15.55
CA GLY A 123 -15.19 13.47 -15.82
C GLY A 123 -16.51 13.17 -15.11
N LEU A 124 -16.46 12.62 -13.90
CA LEU A 124 -17.67 12.28 -13.11
C LEU A 124 -18.20 13.50 -12.35
N SER A 125 -19.51 13.48 -12.04
CA SER A 125 -20.20 14.63 -11.48
C SER A 125 -19.88 14.85 -9.99
N GLY A 126 -19.45 13.81 -9.29
CA GLY A 126 -18.97 13.89 -7.93
C GLY A 126 -18.54 12.55 -7.34
N ILE A 127 -18.08 12.59 -6.08
CA ILE A 127 -17.59 11.41 -5.35
C ILE A 127 -18.67 10.31 -5.24
N ASN A 128 -19.95 10.67 -5.13
CA ASN A 128 -21.04 9.69 -5.05
C ASN A 128 -21.10 8.77 -6.27
N ASP A 129 -20.76 9.28 -7.46
CA ASP A 129 -20.69 8.46 -8.68
C ASP A 129 -19.54 7.46 -8.61
N VAL A 130 -18.38 7.89 -8.06
CA VAL A 130 -17.22 7.02 -7.84
C VAL A 130 -17.58 5.89 -6.88
N LEU A 131 -18.22 6.23 -5.76
CA LEU A 131 -18.65 5.24 -4.75
C LEU A 131 -19.69 4.26 -5.31
N ALA A 132 -20.68 4.75 -6.06
CA ALA A 132 -21.68 3.89 -6.69
C ALA A 132 -21.03 2.88 -7.65
N ARG A 133 -20.10 3.35 -8.50
CA ARG A 133 -19.33 2.49 -9.41
C ARG A 133 -18.45 1.49 -8.66
N LEU A 134 -17.82 1.91 -7.56
CA LEU A 134 -17.01 1.03 -6.72
C LEU A 134 -17.86 -0.09 -6.11
N ILE A 135 -19.03 0.25 -5.57
CA ILE A 135 -19.95 -0.74 -4.98
C ILE A 135 -20.47 -1.71 -6.05
N GLU A 136 -20.90 -1.22 -7.21
CA GLU A 136 -21.39 -2.06 -8.31
C GLU A 136 -20.30 -3.04 -8.77
N LYS A 137 -19.11 -2.51 -9.05
CA LYS A 137 -17.97 -3.31 -9.50
C LYS A 137 -17.52 -4.31 -8.44
N GLY A 138 -17.43 -3.88 -7.18
CA GLY A 138 -17.04 -4.72 -6.05
C GLY A 138 -18.01 -5.88 -5.84
N LYS A 139 -19.31 -5.64 -5.92
CA LYS A 139 -20.34 -6.71 -5.87
C LYS A 139 -20.19 -7.72 -7.02
N ALA A 140 -19.99 -7.23 -8.24
CA ALA A 140 -19.79 -8.09 -9.40
C ALA A 140 -18.52 -8.94 -9.28
N ALA A 141 -17.41 -8.34 -8.84
CA ALA A 141 -16.14 -9.03 -8.63
C ALA A 141 -16.22 -10.03 -7.48
N ALA A 142 -16.81 -9.66 -6.33
CA ALA A 142 -16.98 -10.55 -5.20
C ALA A 142 -17.80 -11.79 -5.55
N SER A 143 -18.86 -11.63 -6.35
CA SER A 143 -19.64 -12.75 -6.88
C SER A 143 -18.82 -13.61 -7.86
N SER A 144 -18.10 -12.98 -8.79
CA SER A 144 -17.33 -13.69 -9.83
C SER A 144 -16.15 -14.48 -9.27
N TYR A 145 -15.51 -13.96 -8.22
CA TYR A 145 -14.34 -14.56 -7.58
C TYR A 145 -14.70 -15.44 -6.37
N GLY A 146 -15.98 -15.51 -5.99
CA GLY A 146 -16.43 -16.31 -4.85
C GLY A 146 -15.97 -15.77 -3.49
N LEU A 147 -15.87 -14.44 -3.36
CA LEU A 147 -15.41 -13.74 -2.13
C LEU A 147 -16.53 -13.49 -1.11
N GLY A 148 -17.77 -13.89 -1.40
CA GLY A 148 -18.93 -13.68 -0.54
C GLY A 148 -19.63 -12.34 -0.79
N GLU A 149 -20.29 -11.81 0.25
CA GLU A 149 -20.90 -10.48 0.21
C GLU A 149 -19.82 -9.40 0.11
N PHE A 150 -19.99 -8.44 -0.80
CA PHE A 150 -19.02 -7.36 -0.95
C PHE A 150 -19.06 -6.39 0.24
N THR A 151 -17.95 -6.32 0.97
CA THR A 151 -17.73 -5.43 2.12
C THR A 151 -16.50 -4.54 1.95
N GLY A 152 -15.92 -4.49 0.75
CA GLY A 152 -14.67 -3.75 0.49
C GLY A 152 -13.43 -4.64 0.39
N GLN A 153 -13.59 -5.94 0.10
CA GLN A 153 -12.45 -6.85 -0.05
C GLN A 153 -11.44 -6.32 -1.08
N PRO A 154 -10.13 -6.32 -0.79
CA PRO A 154 -9.10 -5.76 -1.69
C PRO A 154 -9.12 -6.35 -3.10
N ASP A 155 -9.26 -7.67 -3.21
CA ASP A 155 -9.28 -8.37 -4.50
C ASP A 155 -10.56 -8.10 -5.32
N ALA A 156 -11.62 -7.57 -4.72
CA ALA A 156 -12.82 -7.15 -5.45
C ALA A 156 -12.67 -5.73 -6.02
N VAL A 157 -11.80 -4.90 -5.42
CA VAL A 157 -11.54 -3.52 -5.85
C VAL A 157 -10.31 -3.42 -6.76
N GLU A 158 -9.41 -4.42 -6.72
CA GLU A 158 -8.27 -4.62 -7.65
C GLU A 158 -7.42 -3.38 -7.95
N GLY A 159 -7.28 -2.47 -6.99
CA GLY A 159 -6.47 -1.26 -7.19
C GLY A 159 -7.04 -0.26 -8.20
N PHE A 160 -8.31 -0.42 -8.61
CA PHE A 160 -9.03 0.55 -9.44
C PHE A 160 -9.24 1.88 -8.70
N PHE A 161 -9.88 2.86 -9.34
CA PHE A 161 -10.21 4.15 -8.71
C PHE A 161 -8.97 4.90 -8.18
N ASN A 162 -7.83 4.74 -8.86
CA ASN A 162 -6.52 5.27 -8.49
C ASN A 162 -5.94 4.76 -7.15
N LEU A 163 -6.53 3.74 -6.53
CA LEU A 163 -6.10 3.24 -5.22
C LEU A 163 -4.65 2.74 -5.21
N LEU A 164 -4.16 2.09 -6.29
CA LEU A 164 -2.74 1.75 -6.41
C LEU A 164 -1.85 2.97 -6.60
N ARG A 165 -2.28 3.92 -7.43
CA ARG A 165 -1.47 5.06 -7.83
C ARG A 165 -1.25 6.03 -6.67
N GLU A 166 -2.28 6.24 -5.86
CA GLU A 166 -2.25 7.11 -4.69
C GLU A 166 -1.75 6.39 -3.43
N ASN A 167 -1.19 5.18 -3.57
CA ASN A 167 -0.65 4.33 -2.49
C ASN A 167 -1.68 3.95 -1.41
N THR A 168 -2.96 3.91 -1.74
CA THR A 168 -4.02 3.40 -0.86
C THR A 168 -4.04 1.86 -0.86
N MET A 169 -3.60 1.25 -1.96
CA MET A 169 -3.48 -0.21 -2.13
C MET A 169 -2.09 -0.61 -2.65
N ILE A 170 -1.75 -1.87 -2.40
CA ILE A 170 -0.53 -2.56 -2.82
C ILE A 170 -0.94 -3.73 -3.73
N TYR A 171 -0.17 -3.99 -4.79
CA TYR A 171 -0.36 -5.16 -5.65
C TYR A 171 0.63 -6.27 -5.27
N LEU A 172 0.09 -7.38 -4.79
CA LEU A 172 0.81 -8.59 -4.37
C LEU A 172 0.99 -9.61 -5.51
N GLY A 173 0.25 -9.47 -6.61
CA GLY A 173 0.27 -10.41 -7.74
C GLY A 173 1.47 -10.26 -8.70
N LEU A 174 2.56 -9.62 -8.29
CA LEU A 174 3.72 -9.41 -9.16
C LEU A 174 4.41 -10.75 -9.49
N PRO A 175 4.67 -11.05 -10.78
CA PRO A 175 5.40 -12.26 -11.14
C PRO A 175 6.79 -12.30 -10.50
N GLY A 176 7.09 -13.40 -9.80
CA GLY A 176 8.37 -13.60 -9.12
C GLY A 176 8.58 -12.72 -7.88
N LEU A 177 7.50 -12.20 -7.29
CA LEU A 177 7.55 -11.48 -6.01
C LEU A 177 7.99 -12.42 -4.89
N GLU A 178 9.04 -12.04 -4.18
CA GLU A 178 9.49 -12.69 -2.96
C GLU A 178 9.24 -11.75 -1.76
N ALA A 179 8.52 -12.22 -0.74
CA ALA A 179 8.32 -11.45 0.48
C ALA A 179 9.58 -11.54 1.37
N LEU A 180 10.12 -10.40 1.76
CA LEU A 180 11.27 -10.31 2.68
C LEU A 180 10.86 -10.26 4.15
N SER A 181 9.59 -10.00 4.42
CA SER A 181 9.00 -10.01 5.75
C SER A 181 7.65 -10.72 5.71
N GLU A 182 7.14 -11.09 6.88
CA GLU A 182 5.82 -11.68 7.01
C GLU A 182 4.73 -10.72 6.52
N ILE A 183 3.83 -11.23 5.67
CA ILE A 183 2.60 -10.53 5.29
C ILE A 183 1.51 -11.10 6.19
N PRO A 184 0.83 -10.26 7.00
CA PRO A 184 -0.16 -10.75 7.95
C PRO A 184 -1.41 -11.27 7.21
N SER A 185 -2.12 -12.22 7.84
CA SER A 185 -3.35 -12.80 7.31
C SER A 185 -4.56 -12.06 7.87
N GLU A 186 -4.91 -10.93 7.27
CA GLU A 186 -5.91 -9.99 7.78
C GLU A 186 -6.97 -9.64 6.71
N PRO A 187 -8.20 -9.22 7.08
CA PRO A 187 -9.28 -8.98 6.11
C PRO A 187 -8.98 -7.92 5.04
N TRP A 188 -8.11 -6.95 5.35
CA TRP A 188 -7.68 -5.91 4.42
C TRP A 188 -6.53 -6.35 3.50
N ILE A 189 -6.15 -7.64 3.54
CA ILE A 189 -5.11 -8.27 2.72
C ILE A 189 -5.76 -9.41 1.93
N GLY A 190 -5.86 -9.23 0.63
CA GLY A 190 -6.29 -10.24 -0.33
C GLY A 190 -5.14 -11.05 -0.90
N LYS A 191 -5.46 -11.92 -1.84
CA LYS A 191 -4.51 -12.76 -2.57
C LYS A 191 -3.62 -11.95 -3.51
N TYR A 192 -4.19 -10.97 -4.21
CA TYR A 192 -3.47 -10.18 -5.21
C TYR A 192 -3.36 -8.72 -4.84
N PHE A 193 -4.22 -8.23 -3.96
CA PHE A 193 -4.22 -6.84 -3.53
C PHE A 193 -4.35 -6.72 -2.03
N ALA A 194 -3.85 -5.64 -1.45
CA ALA A 194 -4.03 -5.30 -0.06
C ALA A 194 -4.18 -3.79 0.11
N TYR A 195 -4.88 -3.33 1.14
CA TYR A 195 -4.79 -1.93 1.55
C TYR A 195 -3.45 -1.66 2.24
N GLN A 196 -2.88 -0.48 2.00
CA GLN A 196 -1.58 -0.12 2.57
C GLN A 196 -1.63 -0.02 4.11
N ILE A 197 -2.80 0.34 4.66
CA ILE A 197 -3.11 0.30 6.09
C ILE A 197 -4.55 -0.21 6.31
N PRO A 198 -4.85 -0.84 7.47
CA PRO A 198 -6.18 -1.31 7.81
C PRO A 198 -7.26 -0.21 7.81
N ALA A 199 -6.92 1.02 8.20
CA ALA A 199 -7.88 2.12 8.27
C ALA A 199 -8.52 2.52 6.92
N TYR A 200 -8.00 2.04 5.78
CA TYR A 200 -8.65 2.23 4.46
C TYR A 200 -9.71 1.18 4.15
N TYR A 201 -9.75 0.09 4.91
CA TYR A 201 -10.73 -0.98 4.77
C TYR A 201 -11.98 -0.73 5.62
N TRP A 202 -11.81 -0.17 6.81
CA TRP A 202 -12.90 0.16 7.76
C TRP A 202 -13.58 1.48 7.44
#